data_AF-A0A0F9UWQ2-F1
#
_entry.id   AF-A0A0F9UWQ2-F1
#
_cell.length_a   1.000
_cell.length_b   1.000
_cell.length_c   1.000
_cell.angle_alpha   90.00
_cell.angle_beta   90.00
_cell.angle_gamma   90.00
#
_symmetry.space_group_name_H-M   'P 1'
#
loop_
_entity.id
_entity.type
_entity.pdbx_description
1 polymer ?
#
loop_
_entity_poly.entity_id
_entity_poly.type
_entity_poly.pdbx_seq_one_letter_code
_entity_poly.pdbx_strand_id
1 'polypeptide(L)'
;MEQEAKGHVVIQQTCESCAGEALILNFGFNSHIAYQRLFQRGSGQGSMFDDSFLVEKIMNLEPYSGGSLRKGWKHLGGGRHRDVFRLPSGNVIKFPIGEAGEVANLWEALVWKFRNRQSRMPLFIYEYMKHIEAIARCRMIPRTKVLIMEFVDREGVNPPSWTYRMDCAQVGLTKSGHLVAYDFAEFRCHELRDASLAVTELAQTSVGETP
;
A
#
# COMPACT_ATOMS: atom_id res chain seq x y z
N MET A 1 -10.81 -29.35 28.09
CA MET A 1 -10.70 -29.33 26.62
C MET A 1 -11.49 -28.13 26.16
N GLU A 2 -10.88 -26.95 26.24
CA GLU A 2 -11.53 -25.68 25.86
C GLU A 2 -11.46 -25.52 24.35
N GLN A 3 -12.62 -25.45 23.70
CA GLN A 3 -12.69 -25.06 22.29
C GLN A 3 -12.61 -23.53 22.22
N GLU A 4 -11.51 -23.02 21.70
CA GLU A 4 -11.38 -21.61 21.32
C GLU A 4 -12.41 -21.26 20.23
N ALA A 5 -13.33 -20.36 20.56
CA ALA A 5 -14.25 -19.78 19.59
C ALA A 5 -13.48 -18.86 18.63
N LYS A 6 -13.40 -19.25 17.35
CA LYS A 6 -12.93 -18.38 16.27
C LYS A 6 -13.95 -17.25 16.09
N GLY A 7 -13.64 -16.07 16.63
CA GLY A 7 -14.42 -14.86 16.40
C GLY A 7 -14.37 -14.45 14.93
N HIS A 8 -15.49 -14.60 14.22
CA HIS A 8 -15.70 -14.03 12.90
C HIS A 8 -16.22 -12.60 13.07
N VAL A 9 -15.50 -11.61 12.54
CA VAL A 9 -15.98 -10.23 12.44
C VAL A 9 -16.59 -10.06 11.06
N VAL A 10 -17.92 -9.97 11.02
CA VAL A 10 -18.70 -9.71 9.80
C VAL A 10 -18.91 -8.20 9.70
N ILE A 11 -18.29 -7.56 8.71
CA ILE A 11 -18.55 -6.15 8.40
C ILE A 11 -19.32 -6.10 7.08
N GLN A 12 -20.53 -5.55 7.13
CA GLN A 12 -21.29 -5.19 5.94
C GLN A 12 -20.93 -3.75 5.58
N GLN A 13 -20.30 -3.55 4.42
CA GLN A 13 -20.17 -2.22 3.82
C GLN A 13 -21.15 -2.11 2.65
N THR A 14 -22.05 -1.14 2.73
CA THR A 14 -22.93 -0.76 1.62
C THR A 14 -22.25 0.30 0.77
N CYS A 15 -21.87 -0.03 -0.46
CA CYS A 15 -21.41 0.92 -1.46
C CYS A 15 -22.64 1.62 -2.09
N GLU A 16 -22.85 2.92 -1.85
CA GLU A 16 -24.01 3.66 -2.39
C GLU A 16 -24.02 3.75 -3.93
N SER A 17 -22.87 3.61 -4.59
CA SER A 17 -22.77 3.59 -6.07
C SER A 17 -22.93 2.19 -6.68
N CYS A 18 -23.10 1.17 -5.85
CA CYS A 18 -23.25 -0.22 -6.25
C CYS A 18 -24.64 -0.67 -5.82
N ALA A 19 -25.59 -0.75 -6.75
CA ALA A 19 -26.96 -1.15 -6.43
C ALA A 19 -26.99 -2.52 -5.74
N GLY A 20 -27.19 -2.52 -4.41
CA GLY A 20 -27.89 -3.60 -3.70
C GLY A 20 -27.13 -4.86 -3.30
N GLU A 21 -25.80 -4.98 -3.45
CA GLU A 21 -25.07 -6.14 -2.92
C GLU A 21 -24.21 -5.75 -1.70
N ALA A 22 -24.67 -6.15 -0.51
CA ALA A 22 -23.87 -6.11 0.71
C ALA A 22 -22.75 -7.14 0.59
N LEU A 23 -21.56 -6.70 0.18
CA LEU A 23 -20.39 -7.56 0.09
C LEU A 23 -19.81 -7.74 1.51
N ILE A 24 -19.98 -8.94 2.07
CA ILE A 24 -19.33 -9.33 3.32
C ILE A 24 -17.91 -9.75 3.00
N LEU A 25 -16.94 -8.86 3.22
CA LEU A 25 -15.52 -9.19 3.11
C LEU A 25 -15.01 -9.67 4.47
N ASN A 26 -14.78 -10.99 4.57
CA ASN A 26 -14.11 -11.59 5.72
C ASN A 26 -12.60 -11.31 5.65
N PHE A 27 -12.18 -10.12 6.11
CA PHE A 27 -10.77 -9.80 6.32
C PHE A 27 -10.25 -10.49 7.59
N GLY A 28 -10.08 -11.81 7.52
CA GLY A 28 -9.52 -12.60 8.60
C GLY A 28 -8.00 -12.45 8.72
N PHE A 29 -7.49 -12.83 9.90
CA PHE A 29 -6.09 -12.97 10.33
C PHE A 29 -5.13 -13.58 9.28
N ASN A 30 -5.65 -14.39 8.34
CA ASN A 30 -4.90 -15.04 7.26
C ASN A 30 -4.27 -14.05 6.26
N SER A 31 -4.90 -12.91 6.00
CA SER A 31 -4.35 -11.87 5.11
C SER A 31 -3.07 -11.23 5.69
N HIS A 32 -2.97 -11.13 7.02
CA HIS A 32 -1.80 -10.60 7.72
C HIS A 32 -0.59 -11.56 7.64
N ILE A 33 -0.82 -12.87 7.76
CA ILE A 33 0.25 -13.88 7.64
C ILE A 33 0.75 -13.97 6.19
N ALA A 34 -0.18 -13.94 5.22
CA ALA A 34 0.15 -13.90 3.80
C ALA A 34 1.05 -12.69 3.46
N TYR A 35 0.71 -11.55 4.03
CA TYR A 35 1.45 -10.30 3.91
C TYR A 35 2.88 -10.38 4.47
N GLN A 36 3.08 -10.94 5.67
CA GLN A 36 4.41 -11.08 6.26
C GLN A 36 5.36 -11.88 5.36
N ARG A 37 4.87 -12.95 4.74
CA ARG A 37 5.67 -13.82 3.87
C ARG A 37 6.08 -13.15 2.58
N LEU A 38 5.19 -12.36 1.97
CA LEU A 38 5.45 -11.69 0.70
C LEU A 38 6.52 -10.59 0.79
N PHE A 39 6.68 -9.93 1.93
CA PHE A 39 7.53 -8.74 2.05
C PHE A 39 8.77 -8.91 2.94
N GLN A 40 8.95 -10.06 3.60
CA GLN A 40 10.12 -10.34 4.45
C GLN A 40 11.37 -10.83 3.69
N ARG A 41 11.25 -11.38 2.48
CA ARG A 41 12.38 -12.02 1.75
C ARG A 41 13.23 -11.09 0.85
N GLY A 42 13.01 -9.78 0.88
CA GLY A 42 13.57 -8.85 -0.12
C GLY A 42 14.74 -7.96 0.30
N SER A 43 15.34 -8.12 1.48
CA SER A 43 16.32 -7.17 2.05
C SER A 43 17.76 -7.30 1.54
N GLY A 44 18.02 -8.12 0.52
CA GLY A 44 19.34 -8.25 -0.10
C GLY A 44 19.63 -7.11 -1.08
N GLN A 45 20.60 -6.26 -0.73
CA GLN A 45 21.23 -5.16 -1.50
C GLN A 45 20.67 -3.74 -1.26
N GLY A 46 21.44 -2.95 -0.48
CA GLY A 46 21.39 -1.49 -0.48
C GLY A 46 20.10 -0.89 0.06
N SER A 47 19.76 -1.17 1.32
CA SER A 47 18.52 -0.68 1.92
C SER A 47 18.52 0.85 2.05
N MET A 48 17.85 1.54 1.12
CA MET A 48 17.49 2.97 1.26
C MET A 48 16.53 3.22 2.45
N PHE A 49 16.09 2.16 3.12
CA PHE A 49 15.06 2.14 4.15
C PHE A 49 15.58 1.36 5.36
N ASP A 50 16.52 1.93 6.13
CA ASP A 50 16.80 1.42 7.47
C ASP A 50 15.60 1.74 8.39
N ASP A 51 14.60 0.86 8.28
CA ASP A 51 13.29 1.06 8.88
C ASP A 51 13.12 0.25 10.16
N SER A 52 14.18 -0.37 10.68
CA SER A 52 14.15 -1.12 11.94
C SER A 52 13.60 -0.24 13.09
N PHE A 53 14.11 0.99 13.16
CA PHE A 53 13.64 2.05 14.06
C PHE A 53 12.21 2.53 13.76
N LEU A 54 11.81 2.55 12.49
CA LEU A 54 10.47 2.97 12.06
C LEU A 54 9.41 1.94 12.44
N VAL A 55 9.71 0.65 12.27
CA VAL A 55 8.83 -0.46 12.65
C VAL A 55 8.57 -0.41 14.15
N GLU A 56 9.61 -0.30 14.98
CA GLU A 56 9.46 -0.21 16.43
C GLU A 56 8.60 1.00 16.83
N LYS A 57 8.89 2.18 16.27
CA LYS A 57 8.10 3.39 16.54
C LYS A 57 6.64 3.27 16.12
N ILE A 58 6.36 2.60 15.00
CA ILE A 58 4.99 2.47 14.46
C ILE A 58 4.21 1.39 15.19
N MET A 59 4.85 0.26 15.53
CA MET A 59 4.22 -0.82 16.28
C MET A 59 3.90 -0.40 17.73
N ASN A 60 4.66 0.55 18.27
CA ASN A 60 4.42 1.17 19.57
C ASN A 60 3.47 2.39 19.51
N LEU A 61 2.87 2.68 18.35
CA LEU A 61 1.79 3.66 18.28
C LEU A 61 0.55 3.06 18.93
N GLU A 62 0.16 3.59 20.09
CA GLU A 62 -1.23 3.48 20.54
C GLU A 62 -2.16 3.98 19.42
N PRO A 63 -3.36 3.38 19.27
CA PRO A 63 -4.26 3.72 18.18
C PRO A 63 -4.65 5.20 18.25
N TYR A 64 -4.10 5.98 17.32
CA TYR A 64 -4.57 7.30 16.92
C TYR A 64 -4.64 8.42 17.98
N SER A 65 -4.12 8.24 19.20
CA SER A 65 -4.18 9.26 20.26
C SER A 65 -3.00 10.27 20.22
N GLY A 66 -2.85 10.96 19.08
CA GLY A 66 -2.44 12.37 18.97
C GLY A 66 -1.18 12.97 19.64
N GLY A 67 -0.41 12.28 20.48
CA GLY A 67 0.57 12.94 21.36
C GLY A 67 1.99 12.39 21.29
N SER A 68 2.92 13.15 20.72
CA SER A 68 4.39 13.04 20.80
C SER A 68 5.17 12.26 19.73
N LEU A 69 4.67 11.17 19.13
CA LEU A 69 5.48 10.35 18.21
C LEU A 69 5.71 10.94 16.81
N ARG A 70 4.90 11.94 16.41
CA ARG A 70 5.06 12.68 15.14
C ARG A 70 6.00 13.89 15.25
N LYS A 71 6.77 14.01 16.34
CA LYS A 71 7.71 15.12 16.52
C LYS A 71 8.74 15.11 15.38
N GLY A 72 8.72 16.16 14.56
CA GLY A 72 9.57 16.29 13.37
C GLY A 72 8.99 15.72 12.07
N TRP A 73 7.80 15.11 12.10
CA TRP A 73 7.10 14.69 10.89
C TRP A 73 6.28 15.85 10.37
N LYS A 74 6.44 16.21 9.09
CA LYS A 74 5.65 17.27 8.46
C LYS A 74 4.39 16.66 7.85
N HIS A 75 3.22 17.08 8.30
CA HIS A 75 1.97 16.70 7.64
C HIS A 75 1.94 17.29 6.23
N LEU A 76 1.74 16.43 5.22
CA LEU A 76 1.68 16.82 3.81
C LEU A 76 0.22 16.98 3.32
N GLY A 77 -0.72 16.29 3.96
CA GLY A 77 -2.13 16.34 3.64
C GLY A 77 -2.88 15.10 4.13
N GLY A 78 -4.20 15.20 4.17
CA GLY A 78 -5.11 14.11 4.50
C GLY A 78 -6.21 14.03 3.46
N GLY A 79 -6.53 12.82 3.03
CA GLY A 79 -7.68 12.51 2.17
C GLY A 79 -8.74 11.71 2.92
N ARG A 80 -9.76 11.25 2.20
CA ARG A 80 -10.84 10.42 2.77
C ARG A 80 -10.33 9.14 3.44
N HIS A 81 -9.26 8.57 2.90
CA HIS A 81 -8.79 7.24 3.27
C HIS A 81 -7.40 7.20 3.87
N ARG A 82 -6.62 8.29 3.84
CA ARG A 82 -5.23 8.28 4.27
C ARG A 82 -4.75 9.64 4.77
N ASP A 83 -3.93 9.61 5.81
CA ASP A 83 -3.10 10.75 6.20
C ASP A 83 -1.67 10.56 5.70
N VAL A 84 -1.05 11.64 5.22
CA VAL A 84 0.27 11.60 4.59
C VAL A 84 1.24 12.50 5.35
N PHE A 85 2.40 11.94 5.71
CA PHE A 85 3.47 12.67 6.41
C PHE A 85 4.80 12.53 5.70
N ARG A 86 5.60 13.59 5.75
CA ARG A 86 7.02 13.56 5.42
C ARG A 86 7.82 13.28 6.67
N LEU A 87 8.63 12.24 6.62
CA LEU A 87 9.55 11.84 7.68
C LEU A 87 10.79 12.74 7.68
N PRO A 88 11.52 12.84 8.81
CA PRO A 88 12.81 13.54 8.87
C PRO A 88 13.85 13.01 7.87
N SER A 89 13.80 11.71 7.55
CA SER A 89 14.64 11.08 6.52
C SER A 89 14.34 11.59 5.10
N GLY A 90 13.25 12.32 4.93
CA GLY A 90 12.76 12.83 3.66
C GLY A 90 11.71 11.95 3.01
N ASN A 91 11.60 10.66 3.36
CA ASN A 91 10.59 9.74 2.84
C ASN A 91 9.16 10.16 3.23
N VAL A 92 8.17 9.62 2.54
CA VAL A 92 6.75 9.82 2.82
C VAL A 92 6.17 8.56 3.46
N ILE A 93 5.24 8.75 4.40
CA ILE A 93 4.49 7.69 5.06
C ILE A 93 3.00 7.97 4.92
N LYS A 94 2.22 6.97 4.50
CA LYS A 94 0.76 7.05 4.38
C LYS A 94 0.09 6.17 5.44
N PHE A 95 -0.59 6.78 6.40
CA PHE A 95 -1.40 6.08 7.40
C PHE A 95 -2.81 5.83 6.85
N PRO A 96 -3.30 4.58 6.89
CA PRO A 96 -4.64 4.27 6.43
C PRO A 96 -5.71 4.71 7.43
N ILE A 97 -6.77 5.35 6.94
CA ILE A 97 -7.99 5.69 7.66
C ILE A 97 -9.05 4.67 7.23
N GLY A 98 -9.30 3.69 8.11
CA GLY A 98 -10.20 2.58 7.84
C GLY A 98 -9.69 1.61 6.76
N GLU A 99 -10.51 0.61 6.47
CA GLU A 99 -10.16 -0.52 5.60
C GLU A 99 -9.82 -0.10 4.16
N ALA A 100 -10.57 0.84 3.59
CA ALA A 100 -10.31 1.36 2.25
C ALA A 100 -8.90 1.97 2.12
N GLY A 101 -8.41 2.65 3.18
CA GLY A 101 -7.04 3.16 3.23
C GLY A 101 -5.99 2.06 3.27
N GLU A 102 -6.28 0.96 3.98
CA GLU A 102 -5.39 -0.19 4.06
C GLU A 102 -5.23 -0.85 2.70
N VAL A 103 -6.33 -1.03 1.97
CA VAL A 103 -6.26 -1.65 0.65
C VAL A 103 -5.61 -0.72 -0.37
N ALA A 104 -5.84 0.59 -0.29
CA ALA A 104 -5.13 1.56 -1.12
C ALA A 104 -3.61 1.47 -0.93
N ASN A 105 -3.15 1.42 0.32
CA ASN A 105 -1.74 1.22 0.65
C ASN A 105 -1.21 -0.12 0.11
N LEU A 106 -1.97 -1.21 0.27
CA LEU A 106 -1.58 -2.53 -0.20
C LEU A 106 -1.47 -2.59 -1.73
N TRP A 107 -2.45 -2.04 -2.44
CA TRP A 107 -2.47 -1.95 -3.90
C TRP A 107 -1.21 -1.27 -4.42
N GLU A 108 -0.86 -0.10 -3.85
CA GLU A 108 0.33 0.64 -4.24
C GLU A 108 1.60 -0.22 -4.11
N ALA A 109 1.75 -0.91 -2.98
CA ALA A 109 2.90 -1.76 -2.74
C ALA A 109 2.96 -3.01 -3.65
N LEU A 110 1.81 -3.57 -4.03
CA LEU A 110 1.74 -4.71 -4.94
C LEU A 110 2.18 -4.33 -6.35
N VAL A 111 1.56 -3.30 -6.91
CA VAL A 111 1.88 -2.80 -8.25
C VAL A 111 3.36 -2.45 -8.33
N TRP A 112 3.88 -1.74 -7.32
CA TRP A 112 5.32 -1.46 -7.23
C TRP A 112 6.16 -2.74 -7.25
N LYS A 113 5.82 -3.73 -6.43
CA LYS A 113 6.56 -4.99 -6.32
C LYS A 113 6.60 -5.75 -7.65
N PHE A 114 5.53 -5.67 -8.44
CA PHE A 114 5.42 -6.36 -9.72
C PHE A 114 6.03 -5.60 -10.89
N ARG A 115 6.30 -4.29 -10.78
CA ARG A 115 6.77 -3.46 -11.90
C ARG A 115 7.96 -4.04 -12.68
N ASN A 116 8.89 -4.68 -11.97
CA ASN A 116 10.12 -5.26 -12.54
C ASN A 116 10.00 -6.76 -12.85
N ARG A 117 8.81 -7.36 -12.66
CA ARG A 117 8.53 -8.80 -12.81
C ARG A 117 7.41 -9.04 -13.82
N GLN A 118 7.50 -8.40 -14.98
CA GLN A 118 6.44 -8.40 -16.00
C GLN A 118 6.00 -9.82 -16.40
N SER A 119 6.92 -10.79 -16.50
CA SER A 119 6.61 -12.17 -16.89
C SER A 119 5.80 -12.97 -15.86
N ARG A 120 5.67 -12.49 -14.62
CA ARG A 120 4.89 -13.12 -13.54
C ARG A 120 3.82 -12.18 -12.97
N MET A 121 3.49 -11.12 -13.72
CA MET A 121 2.52 -10.12 -13.30
C MET A 121 1.10 -10.65 -13.55
N PRO A 122 0.20 -10.64 -12.55
CA PRO A 122 -1.21 -10.93 -12.77
C PRO A 122 -1.80 -10.02 -13.85
N LEU A 123 -2.68 -10.55 -14.71
CA LEU A 123 -3.21 -9.81 -15.87
C LEU A 123 -3.85 -8.47 -15.48
N PHE A 124 -4.58 -8.41 -14.36
CA PHE A 124 -5.19 -7.17 -13.90
C PHE A 124 -4.15 -6.10 -13.52
N ILE A 125 -3.03 -6.49 -12.90
CA ILE A 125 -1.91 -5.58 -12.60
C ILE A 125 -1.25 -5.15 -13.91
N TYR A 126 -1.06 -6.06 -14.86
CA TYR A 126 -0.48 -5.74 -16.16
C TYR A 126 -1.33 -4.72 -16.92
N GLU A 127 -2.63 -4.95 -16.99
CA GLU A 127 -3.58 -4.04 -17.64
C GLU A 127 -3.60 -2.66 -17.00
N TYR A 128 -3.43 -2.59 -15.68
CA TYR A 128 -3.28 -1.33 -14.96
C TYR A 128 -1.94 -0.63 -15.28
N MET A 129 -0.85 -1.39 -15.28
CA MET A 129 0.51 -0.87 -15.39
C MET A 129 0.95 -0.52 -16.81
N LYS A 130 0.36 -1.11 -17.84
CA LYS A 130 0.82 -0.93 -19.23
C LYS A 130 0.80 0.52 -19.73
N HIS A 131 0.15 1.41 -19.00
CA HIS A 131 0.06 2.84 -19.30
C HIS A 131 0.82 3.73 -18.32
N ILE A 132 1.53 3.14 -17.35
CA ILE A 132 2.26 3.86 -16.31
C ILE A 132 3.75 3.71 -16.57
N GLU A 133 4.40 4.79 -16.98
CA GLU A 133 5.81 4.76 -17.36
C GLU A 133 6.74 4.55 -16.15
N ALA A 134 6.45 5.22 -15.04
CA ALA A 134 7.27 5.13 -13.85
C ALA A 134 6.44 5.34 -12.58
N ILE A 135 6.80 4.58 -11.54
CA ILE A 135 6.14 4.57 -10.24
C ILE A 135 7.18 4.88 -9.17
N ALA A 136 6.80 5.63 -8.16
CA ALA A 136 7.62 5.92 -6.99
C ALA A 136 7.87 4.64 -6.20
N ARG A 137 9.11 4.47 -5.72
CA ARG A 137 9.49 3.40 -4.79
C ARG A 137 8.60 3.43 -3.57
N CYS A 138 7.87 2.36 -3.32
CA CYS A 138 7.10 2.20 -2.11
C CYS A 138 7.16 0.77 -1.60
N ARG A 139 6.84 0.59 -0.33
CA ARG A 139 6.64 -0.71 0.28
C ARG A 139 5.79 -0.54 1.53
N MET A 140 5.14 -1.61 1.91
CA MET A 140 4.46 -1.62 3.19
C MET A 140 5.49 -1.81 4.32
N ILE A 141 5.20 -1.20 5.47
CA ILE A 141 6.01 -1.37 6.67
C ILE A 141 5.63 -2.72 7.30
N PRO A 142 6.62 -3.62 7.56
CA PRO A 142 6.35 -4.96 8.04
C PRO A 142 5.42 -4.99 9.27
N ARG A 143 4.47 -5.93 9.28
CA ARG A 143 3.46 -6.13 10.34
C ARG A 143 2.50 -4.95 10.58
N THR A 144 2.50 -3.95 9.71
CA THR A 144 1.56 -2.81 9.79
C THR A 144 0.72 -2.72 8.51
N LYS A 145 -0.20 -1.76 8.49
CA LYS A 145 -0.98 -1.35 7.30
C LYS A 145 -0.48 -0.04 6.70
N VAL A 146 0.70 0.41 7.13
CA VAL A 146 1.27 1.70 6.77
C VAL A 146 2.18 1.54 5.56
N LEU A 147 2.05 2.42 4.59
CA LEU A 147 2.91 2.49 3.42
C LEU A 147 4.04 3.49 3.66
N ILE A 148 5.28 3.10 3.35
CA ILE A 148 6.41 4.03 3.23
C ILE A 148 6.81 4.13 1.76
N MET A 149 7.15 5.33 1.32
CA MET A 149 7.50 5.61 -0.06
C MET A 149 8.58 6.69 -0.18
N GLU A 150 9.27 6.71 -1.31
CA GLU A 150 10.17 7.81 -1.61
C GLU A 150 9.41 9.13 -1.79
N PHE A 151 10.00 10.23 -1.33
CA PHE A 151 9.43 11.55 -1.58
C PHE A 151 9.71 11.98 -3.01
N VAL A 152 8.69 12.60 -3.60
CA VAL A 152 8.75 13.22 -4.92
C VAL A 152 8.38 14.69 -4.79
N ASP A 153 9.09 15.54 -5.52
CA ASP A 153 8.80 16.95 -5.59
C ASP A 153 7.72 17.21 -6.64
N ARG A 154 6.71 18.00 -6.27
CA ARG A 154 5.58 18.32 -7.14
C ARG A 154 5.68 19.72 -7.72
N GLU A 155 6.61 20.54 -7.22
CA GLU A 155 6.75 21.91 -7.65
C GLU A 155 7.25 22.00 -9.09
N GLY A 156 6.62 22.83 -9.91
CA GLY A 156 7.01 23.07 -11.31
C GLY A 156 6.81 21.88 -12.27
N VAL A 157 6.13 20.82 -11.83
CA VAL A 157 5.87 19.65 -12.69
C VAL A 157 4.74 19.97 -13.66
N ASN A 158 5.03 19.85 -14.96
CA ASN A 158 4.03 19.83 -16.02
C ASN A 158 3.71 18.36 -16.37
N PRO A 159 2.54 17.81 -15.97
CA PRO A 159 2.27 16.39 -16.11
C PRO A 159 2.10 15.99 -17.59
N PRO A 160 2.84 14.98 -18.10
CA PRO A 160 2.65 14.44 -19.44
C PRO A 160 1.30 13.70 -19.55
N SER A 161 0.87 13.43 -20.78
CA SER A 161 -0.49 12.91 -21.03
C SER A 161 -0.82 11.58 -20.36
N TRP A 162 0.18 10.73 -20.13
CA TRP A 162 -0.04 9.44 -19.46
C TRP A 162 -0.49 9.60 -18.00
N THR A 163 -0.16 10.72 -17.34
CA THR A 163 -0.52 10.95 -15.94
C THR A 163 -2.00 11.25 -15.73
N TYR A 164 -2.73 11.62 -16.79
CA TYR A 164 -4.19 11.87 -16.69
C TYR A 164 -5.00 10.61 -16.43
N ARG A 165 -4.39 9.43 -16.52
CA ARG A 165 -4.98 8.15 -16.11
C ARG A 165 -4.76 7.85 -14.64
N MET A 166 -4.21 8.80 -13.89
CA MET A 166 -4.03 8.69 -12.45
C MET A 166 -4.94 9.67 -11.76
N ASP A 167 -5.44 9.26 -10.59
CA ASP A 167 -6.26 10.12 -9.76
C ASP A 167 -5.52 11.45 -9.50
N CYS A 168 -6.16 12.55 -9.90
CA CYS A 168 -5.66 13.92 -9.79
C CYS A 168 -4.25 14.16 -10.38
N ALA A 169 -3.81 13.35 -11.35
CA ALA A 169 -2.47 13.43 -11.96
C ALA A 169 -1.34 13.52 -10.91
N GLN A 170 -1.42 12.68 -9.86
CA GLN A 170 -0.48 12.71 -8.73
C GLN A 170 0.91 12.14 -9.12
N VAL A 171 1.69 12.99 -9.78
CA VAL A 171 3.09 12.76 -10.16
C VAL A 171 4.04 13.76 -9.49
N GLY A 172 5.32 13.39 -9.45
CA GLY A 172 6.40 14.26 -9.00
C GLY A 172 7.77 13.80 -9.47
N LEU A 173 8.77 14.65 -9.30
CA LEU A 173 10.16 14.37 -9.62
C LEU A 173 10.86 13.71 -8.43
N THR A 174 11.55 12.60 -8.67
CA THR A 174 12.47 12.02 -7.69
C THR A 174 13.68 12.95 -7.47
N LYS A 175 14.51 12.66 -6.46
CA LYS A 175 15.76 13.39 -6.23
C LYS A 175 16.71 13.39 -7.45
N SER A 176 16.59 12.40 -8.33
CA SER A 176 17.38 12.32 -9.57
C SER A 176 16.70 13.00 -10.77
N GLY A 177 15.57 13.68 -10.56
CA GLY A 177 14.82 14.36 -11.62
C GLY A 177 13.96 13.44 -12.49
N HIS A 178 13.72 12.19 -12.08
CA HIS A 178 12.81 11.31 -12.82
C HIS A 178 11.37 11.58 -12.43
N LEU A 179 10.50 11.79 -13.42
CA LEU A 179 9.07 11.90 -13.18
C LEU A 179 8.48 10.52 -12.83
N VAL A 180 7.76 10.43 -11.73
CA VAL A 180 7.13 9.19 -11.27
C VAL A 180 5.72 9.45 -10.74
N ALA A 181 4.86 8.45 -10.90
CA ALA A 181 3.58 8.33 -10.21
C ALA A 181 3.78 8.04 -8.73
N TYR A 182 3.17 8.82 -7.83
CA TYR A 182 3.29 8.61 -6.38
C TYR A 182 1.94 8.35 -5.70
N ASP A 183 0.85 8.50 -6.42
CA ASP A 183 -0.45 8.00 -5.99
C ASP A 183 -1.18 7.46 -7.21
N PHE A 184 -1.57 6.20 -7.12
CA PHE A 184 -2.11 5.42 -8.24
C PHE A 184 -3.01 4.33 -7.70
N ALA A 185 -3.68 4.58 -6.59
CA ALA A 185 -4.70 3.69 -6.05
C ALA A 185 -6.06 4.03 -6.65
N GLU A 186 -6.20 3.92 -7.96
CA GLU A 186 -7.51 3.97 -8.62
C GLU A 186 -8.04 2.54 -8.71
N PHE A 187 -8.85 2.14 -7.72
CA PHE A 187 -9.50 0.84 -7.72
C PHE A 187 -11.01 1.02 -7.64
N ARG A 188 -11.72 0.20 -8.41
CA ARG A 188 -13.15 -0.04 -8.28
C ARG A 188 -13.36 -1.06 -7.16
N CYS A 189 -14.56 -1.08 -6.56
CA CYS A 189 -14.85 -1.96 -5.42
C CYS A 189 -14.58 -3.46 -5.71
N HIS A 190 -14.70 -3.91 -6.96
CA HIS A 190 -14.39 -5.30 -7.32
C HIS A 190 -12.87 -5.57 -7.43
N GLU A 191 -12.08 -4.59 -7.86
CA GLU A 191 -10.62 -4.72 -7.99
C GLU A 191 -9.94 -4.85 -6.62
N LEU A 192 -10.56 -4.32 -5.56
CA LEU A 192 -10.14 -4.55 -4.16
C LEU A 192 -10.17 -6.02 -3.77
N ARG A 193 -11.23 -6.74 -4.18
CA ARG A 193 -11.38 -8.17 -3.92
C ARG A 193 -10.30 -8.94 -4.66
N ASP A 194 -10.10 -8.64 -5.94
CA ASP A 194 -9.13 -9.31 -6.78
C ASP A 194 -7.69 -9.06 -6.29
N ALA A 195 -7.39 -7.84 -5.86
CA ALA A 195 -6.12 -7.50 -5.21
C ALA A 195 -5.88 -8.34 -3.95
N SER A 196 -6.89 -8.44 -3.09
CA SER A 196 -6.83 -9.20 -1.84
C SER A 196 -6.64 -10.71 -2.08
N LEU A 197 -7.37 -11.25 -3.07
CA LEU A 197 -7.22 -12.64 -3.50
C LEU A 197 -5.82 -12.91 -4.07
N ALA A 198 -5.34 -12.05 -4.98
CA ALA A 198 -4.02 -12.18 -5.57
C ALA A 198 -2.91 -12.13 -4.50
N VAL A 199 -3.02 -11.25 -3.50
CA VAL A 199 -2.09 -11.21 -2.35
C VAL A 199 -2.09 -12.55 -1.61
N THR A 200 -3.27 -13.10 -1.37
CA THR A 200 -3.44 -14.36 -0.65
C THR A 200 -2.81 -15.52 -1.42
N GLU A 201 -3.06 -15.60 -2.74
CA GLU A 201 -2.50 -16.62 -3.63
C GLU A 201 -0.97 -16.51 -3.77
N LEU A 202 -0.45 -15.29 -3.96
CA LEU A 202 0.98 -15.04 -4.05
C LEU A 202 1.72 -15.42 -2.77
N ALA A 203 1.09 -15.22 -1.62
CA ALA A 203 1.66 -15.64 -0.36
C ALA A 203 1.65 -17.16 -0.17
N GLN A 204 0.65 -17.86 -0.71
CA GLN A 204 0.57 -19.32 -0.66
C GLN A 204 1.57 -19.99 -1.62
N THR A 205 1.72 -19.47 -2.84
CA THR A 205 2.66 -20.00 -3.84
C THR A 205 4.13 -19.82 -3.44
N SER A 206 4.45 -18.76 -2.71
CA SER A 206 5.82 -18.53 -2.18
C SER A 206 6.28 -19.54 -1.10
N VAL A 207 5.42 -20.47 -0.67
CA VAL A 207 5.72 -21.53 0.32
C VAL A 207 6.33 -22.77 -0.34
N GLY A 208 6.17 -22.95 -1.66
CA GLY A 208 6.64 -24.14 -2.38
C GLY A 208 8.03 -24.03 -3.01
N GLU A 209 8.52 -22.81 -3.25
CA GLU A 209 9.86 -22.59 -3.79
C GLU A 209 10.88 -22.57 -2.63
N THR A 210 11.34 -23.76 -2.25
CA THR A 210 12.58 -23.93 -1.47
C THR A 210 13.74 -23.77 -2.45
N PRO A 211 14.80 -22.99 -2.14
CA PRO A 211 15.97 -22.88 -3.01
C PRO A 211 16.62 -24.22 -3.33
#